data_AF-A0A7X9GDC1-F1
#
_entry.id   AF-A0A7X9GDC1-F1
#
_cell.length_a   1.000
_cell.length_b   1.000
_cell.length_c   1.000
_cell.angle_alpha   90.00
_cell.angle_beta   90.00
_cell.angle_gamma   90.00
#
_symmetry.space_group_name_H-M   'P 1'
#
loop_
_entity.id
_entity.type
_entity.pdbx_description
1 polymer ?
#
loop_
_entity_poly.entity_id
_entity_poly.type
_entity_poly.pdbx_seq_one_letter_code
_entity_poly.pdbx_strand_id
1 'polypeptide(L)'
;MKKISKRKLLIISVVIVFLVPLSITFSKYIYDFINYYIIQADSFFFSSDKLKKGGINYEMNNWGGVGSFDIQFELNNHKNNLLTSDSDVAYEVDYVCSQDLLCSINSTSGVIYTDELTDSFVLTATPQRAFASGEFVTIDITATSTSPYTKTLSARYKLIVGKEGIDYEIVDKAGQTYLNFIITNSIDSYTCRVATGSYNVGDEISIDEYNSLSPADQANFASAVVTLSFAPATIILDTTNDLLNNSQKTYTLYNGISYVSSVTFNVDAVSTTKIRFYKRNVSANYTYPIVNPTPIITFSAI
;
A
#
# COMPACT_ATOMS: atom_id res chain seq x y z
N MET A 1 50.75 49.97 10.08
CA MET A 1 50.04 48.70 9.77
C MET A 1 51.06 47.58 9.57
N LYS A 2 51.04 46.54 10.41
CA LYS A 2 52.01 45.43 10.36
C LYS A 2 51.62 44.49 9.20
N LYS A 3 52.50 44.32 8.21
CA LYS A 3 52.22 43.54 6.98
C LYS A 3 52.03 42.05 7.34
N ILE A 4 50.84 41.51 7.08
CA ILE A 4 50.51 40.10 7.33
C ILE A 4 51.40 39.24 6.41
N SER A 5 52.03 38.21 6.97
CA SER A 5 52.90 37.33 6.19
C SER A 5 52.09 36.48 5.21
N LYS A 6 52.62 36.23 4.00
CA LYS A 6 51.92 35.47 2.94
C LYS A 6 51.40 34.11 3.42
N ARG A 7 52.11 33.46 4.34
CA ARG A 7 51.71 32.18 4.97
C ARG A 7 50.48 32.32 5.88
N LYS A 8 50.38 33.42 6.64
CA LYS A 8 49.18 33.73 7.45
C LYS A 8 47.98 34.09 6.57
N LEU A 9 48.22 34.79 5.47
CA LEU A 9 47.17 35.11 4.48
C LEU A 9 46.59 33.85 3.84
N LEU A 10 47.45 32.88 3.50
CA LEU A 10 47.03 31.61 2.90
C LEU A 10 46.22 30.76 3.89
N ILE A 11 46.62 30.71 5.17
CA ILE A 11 45.86 30.02 6.23
C ILE A 11 44.48 30.66 6.42
N ILE A 12 44.41 31.99 6.46
CA ILE A 12 43.12 32.71 6.58
C ILE A 12 42.22 32.42 5.38
N SER A 13 42.79 32.40 4.17
CA SER A 13 42.02 32.10 2.96
C SER A 13 41.45 30.68 2.95
N VAL A 14 42.22 29.69 3.42
CA VAL A 14 41.75 28.30 3.55
C VAL A 14 40.64 28.19 4.62
N VAL A 15 40.80 28.88 5.76
CA VAL A 15 39.78 28.88 6.83
C VAL A 15 38.47 29.52 6.34
N ILE A 16 38.53 30.60 5.57
CA ILE A 16 37.34 31.23 4.98
C ILE A 16 36.66 30.28 3.99
N VAL A 17 37.42 29.60 3.13
CA VAL A 17 36.88 28.63 2.17
C VAL A 17 36.15 27.47 2.85
N PHE A 18 36.60 27.04 4.04
CA PHE A 18 35.90 26.01 4.83
C PHE A 18 34.70 26.54 5.63
N LEU A 19 34.71 27.80 6.08
CA LEU A 19 33.62 28.38 6.87
C LEU A 19 32.40 28.79 6.03
N VAL A 20 32.60 29.21 4.77
CA VAL A 20 31.49 29.60 3.87
C VAL A 20 30.47 28.47 3.67
N PRO A 21 30.83 27.22 3.30
CA PRO A 21 29.84 26.15 3.11
C PRO A 21 29.15 25.75 4.43
N LEU A 22 29.85 25.84 5.57
CA LEU A 22 29.26 25.60 6.90
C LEU A 22 28.19 26.65 7.25
N SER A 23 28.40 27.91 6.89
CA SER A 23 27.40 28.95 7.13
C SER A 23 26.13 28.75 6.29
N ILE A 24 26.25 28.29 5.04
CA ILE A 24 25.11 28.03 4.15
C ILE A 24 24.27 26.85 4.66
N THR A 25 24.92 25.75 5.07
CA THR A 25 24.21 24.58 5.61
C THR A 25 23.55 24.91 6.94
N PHE A 26 24.21 25.70 7.81
CA PHE A 26 23.66 26.14 9.08
C PHE A 26 22.47 27.10 8.89
N SER A 27 22.54 28.04 7.95
CA SER A 27 21.41 28.93 7.61
C SER A 27 20.20 28.15 7.11
N LYS A 28 20.42 27.12 6.26
CA LYS A 28 19.33 26.25 5.78
C LYS A 28 18.69 25.46 6.94
N TYR A 29 19.52 24.93 7.85
CA TYR A 29 19.04 24.22 9.03
C TYR A 29 18.22 25.11 9.97
N ILE A 30 18.70 26.32 10.28
CA ILE A 30 17.96 27.29 11.10
C ILE A 30 16.64 27.68 10.43
N TYR A 31 16.65 27.92 9.11
CA TYR A 31 15.43 28.26 8.38
C TYR A 31 14.38 27.13 8.47
N ASP A 32 14.80 25.88 8.25
CA ASP A 32 13.90 24.72 8.38
C ASP A 32 13.38 24.55 9.81
N PHE A 33 14.22 24.81 10.82
CA PHE A 33 13.84 24.75 12.23
C PHE A 33 12.83 25.84 12.62
N ILE A 34 13.08 27.09 12.23
CA ILE A 34 12.19 28.23 12.51
C ILE A 34 10.86 28.02 11.79
N ASN A 35 10.88 27.64 10.51
CA ASN A 35 9.67 27.43 9.73
C ASN A 35 8.83 26.28 10.31
N TYR A 36 9.47 25.19 10.75
CA TYR A 36 8.79 24.11 11.45
C TYR A 36 8.13 24.56 12.76
N TYR A 37 8.77 25.46 13.50
CA TYR A 37 8.23 25.99 14.75
C TYR A 37 7.06 26.96 14.50
N ILE A 38 7.15 27.83 13.49
CA ILE A 38 6.07 28.74 13.08
C ILE A 38 4.85 27.94 12.59
N ILE A 39 5.07 26.92 11.75
CA ILE A 39 4.01 26.03 11.26
C ILE A 39 3.30 25.30 12.40
N GLN A 40 4.05 24.83 13.42
CA GLN A 40 3.43 24.22 14.60
C GLN A 40 2.75 25.24 15.52
N ALA A 41 3.24 26.48 15.56
CA ALA A 41 2.63 27.55 16.35
C ALA A 41 1.31 28.03 15.75
N ASP A 42 1.18 27.99 14.42
CA ASP A 42 -0.06 28.33 13.68
C ASP A 42 -0.95 27.11 13.41
N SER A 43 -0.77 26.03 14.19
CA SER A 43 -1.54 24.78 14.09
C SER A 43 -1.62 24.17 12.68
N PHE A 44 -0.71 24.44 11.75
CA PHE A 44 -0.86 23.95 10.38
C PHE A 44 -0.41 22.49 10.22
N PHE A 45 -1.37 21.62 9.87
CA PHE A 45 -1.17 20.20 9.65
C PHE A 45 -1.59 19.81 8.23
N PHE A 46 -0.63 19.41 7.41
CA PHE A 46 -0.86 18.76 6.13
C PHE A 46 -0.10 17.44 6.08
N SER A 47 -0.81 16.32 6.12
CA SER A 47 -0.22 14.98 6.18
C SER A 47 -0.99 13.97 5.33
N SER A 48 -0.40 12.80 5.11
CA SER A 48 -1.00 11.73 4.31
C SER A 48 -0.69 10.36 4.90
N ASP A 49 -1.62 9.44 4.66
CA ASP A 49 -1.45 8.01 4.92
C ASP A 49 -0.32 7.39 4.09
N LYS A 50 -0.15 7.85 2.86
CA LYS A 50 0.80 7.30 1.86
C LYS A 50 1.88 8.27 1.39
N LEU A 51 1.74 9.58 1.61
CA LEU A 51 2.76 10.56 1.21
C LEU A 51 3.57 11.08 2.41
N LYS A 52 4.87 11.28 2.24
CA LYS A 52 5.76 11.77 3.31
C LYS A 52 6.60 12.96 2.85
N LYS A 53 6.95 13.83 3.80
CA LYS A 53 7.88 14.95 3.57
C LYS A 53 9.26 14.38 3.25
N GLY A 54 9.82 14.74 2.10
CA GLY A 54 11.09 14.21 1.61
C GLY A 54 10.98 12.93 0.77
N GLY A 55 9.76 12.42 0.56
CA GLY A 55 9.50 11.25 -0.26
C GLY A 55 9.56 9.92 0.51
N ILE A 56 8.84 8.93 -0.01
CA ILE A 56 8.89 7.54 0.43
C ILE A 56 8.81 6.65 -0.82
N ASN A 57 9.48 5.48 -0.80
CA ASN A 57 9.39 4.51 -1.88
C ASN A 57 8.55 3.32 -1.43
N TYR A 58 7.61 2.92 -2.27
CA TYR A 58 6.82 1.70 -2.13
C TYR A 58 7.17 0.75 -3.26
N GLU A 59 7.45 -0.51 -2.93
CA GLU A 59 7.53 -1.60 -3.91
C GLU A 59 6.29 -2.47 -3.76
N MET A 60 5.59 -2.70 -4.87
CA MET A 60 4.36 -3.49 -4.93
C MET A 60 4.55 -4.59 -5.95
N ASN A 61 4.44 -5.84 -5.53
CA ASN A 61 4.73 -6.99 -6.40
C ASN A 61 3.45 -7.72 -6.87
N ASN A 62 2.28 -7.15 -6.54
CA ASN A 62 0.96 -7.74 -6.71
C ASN A 62 0.21 -7.25 -7.96
N TRP A 63 0.87 -6.54 -8.88
CA TRP A 63 0.22 -6.06 -10.09
C TRP A 63 0.31 -7.12 -11.18
N GLY A 64 -0.84 -7.60 -11.67
CA GLY A 64 -0.91 -8.64 -12.70
C GLY A 64 -0.49 -8.19 -14.11
N GLY A 65 -0.02 -6.96 -14.30
CA GLY A 65 0.52 -6.47 -15.59
C GLY A 65 -0.49 -6.29 -16.73
N VAL A 66 -1.78 -6.59 -16.51
CA VAL A 66 -2.85 -6.46 -17.52
C VAL A 66 -4.04 -5.64 -17.02
N GLY A 67 -4.35 -5.71 -15.71
CA GLY A 67 -5.43 -4.95 -15.09
C GLY A 67 -5.03 -3.53 -14.69
N SER A 68 -6.00 -2.63 -14.53
CA SER A 68 -5.74 -1.32 -13.93
C SER A 68 -5.44 -1.46 -12.43
N PHE A 69 -4.64 -0.54 -11.90
CA PHE A 69 -4.23 -0.51 -10.51
C PHE A 69 -4.63 0.81 -9.87
N ASP A 70 -5.42 0.77 -8.80
CA ASP A 70 -5.93 1.95 -8.11
C ASP A 70 -5.20 2.20 -6.80
N ILE A 71 -4.74 3.45 -6.61
CA ILE A 71 -4.12 3.91 -5.38
C ILE A 71 -4.95 5.06 -4.82
N GLN A 72 -5.63 4.80 -3.69
CA GLN A 72 -6.34 5.83 -2.94
C GLN A 72 -5.41 6.49 -1.92
N PHE A 73 -5.44 7.82 -1.90
CA PHE A 73 -4.68 8.66 -0.98
C PHE A 73 -5.64 9.42 -0.07
N GLU A 74 -5.29 9.49 1.22
CA GLU A 74 -6.00 10.29 2.22
C GLU A 74 -5.07 11.44 2.64
N LEU A 75 -5.50 12.68 2.42
CA LEU A 75 -4.86 13.88 2.93
C LEU A 75 -5.58 14.34 4.19
N ASN A 76 -4.81 14.82 5.16
CA ASN A 76 -5.30 15.12 6.50
C ASN A 76 -4.92 16.54 6.90
N ASN A 77 -5.91 17.28 7.38
CA ASN A 77 -5.78 18.59 8.01
C ASN A 77 -5.58 18.51 9.55
N HIS A 78 -5.07 17.38 10.02
CA HIS A 78 -4.89 17.11 11.45
C HIS A 78 -3.65 16.24 11.69
N LYS A 79 -3.09 16.35 12.90
CA LYS A 79 -2.00 15.51 13.38
C LYS A 79 -2.52 14.29 14.15
N ASN A 80 -3.60 14.48 14.90
CA ASN A 80 -4.32 13.44 15.64
C ASN A 80 -5.72 13.98 16.01
N ASN A 81 -6.52 13.18 16.71
CA ASN A 81 -7.90 13.50 17.08
C ASN A 81 -8.07 14.76 17.95
N LEU A 82 -6.99 15.33 18.48
CA LEU A 82 -7.02 16.51 19.36
C LEU A 82 -6.31 17.73 18.75
N LEU A 83 -5.55 17.54 17.67
CA LEU A 83 -4.71 18.56 17.05
C LEU A 83 -5.06 18.65 15.57
N THR A 84 -5.88 19.63 15.23
CA THR A 84 -6.36 19.96 13.89
C THR A 84 -5.84 21.34 13.49
N SER A 85 -5.86 21.67 12.20
CA SER A 85 -5.52 23.03 11.79
C SER A 85 -6.66 23.99 12.04
N ASP A 86 -6.27 25.24 12.30
CA ASP A 86 -7.21 26.35 12.52
C ASP A 86 -7.75 26.94 11.21
N SER A 87 -7.36 26.38 10.07
CA SER A 87 -7.74 26.87 8.73
C SER A 87 -7.83 25.75 7.72
N ASP A 88 -8.63 26.00 6.68
CA ASP A 88 -8.74 25.12 5.52
C ASP A 88 -7.42 25.02 4.77
N VAL A 89 -7.10 23.82 4.27
CA VAL A 89 -5.85 23.57 3.55
C VAL A 89 -6.15 23.30 2.09
N ALA A 90 -5.85 24.29 1.24
CA ALA A 90 -5.90 24.11 -0.21
C ALA A 90 -4.66 23.34 -0.69
N TYR A 91 -4.82 22.47 -1.67
CA TYR A 91 -3.73 21.65 -2.20
C TYR A 91 -3.87 21.37 -3.70
N GLU A 92 -2.75 21.02 -4.31
CA GLU A 92 -2.62 20.53 -5.69
C GLU A 92 -1.90 19.17 -5.70
N VAL A 93 -2.21 18.34 -6.70
CA VAL A 93 -1.65 17.01 -6.89
C VAL A 93 -1.05 16.89 -8.28
N ASP A 94 0.21 16.48 -8.31
CA ASP A 94 0.97 16.21 -9.52
C ASP A 94 1.44 14.75 -9.53
N TYR A 95 1.50 14.15 -10.72
CA TYR A 95 2.01 12.79 -10.90
C TYR A 95 2.80 12.64 -12.19
N VAL A 96 3.74 11.69 -12.19
CA VAL A 96 4.51 11.26 -13.35
C VAL A 96 4.48 9.75 -13.41
N CYS A 97 4.09 9.21 -14.56
CA CYS A 97 4.00 7.77 -14.78
C CYS A 97 4.98 7.31 -15.86
N SER A 98 5.31 6.01 -15.81
CA SER A 98 6.08 5.36 -16.87
C SER A 98 5.33 5.41 -18.20
N GLN A 99 6.06 5.42 -19.33
CA GLN A 99 5.45 5.59 -20.65
C GLN A 99 4.43 4.51 -21.01
N ASP A 100 4.66 3.28 -20.55
CA ASP A 100 3.79 2.12 -20.80
C ASP A 100 2.53 2.11 -19.90
N LEU A 101 2.29 3.19 -19.14
CA LEU A 101 1.22 3.32 -18.16
C LEU A 101 0.41 4.60 -18.44
N LEU A 102 -0.89 4.45 -18.66
CA LEU A 102 -1.82 5.56 -18.70
C LEU A 102 -2.34 5.83 -17.28
N CYS A 103 -1.91 6.93 -16.68
CA CYS A 103 -2.39 7.35 -15.38
C CYS A 103 -3.49 8.39 -15.50
N SER A 104 -4.52 8.25 -14.67
CA SER A 104 -5.56 9.26 -14.48
C SER A 104 -5.82 9.46 -12.99
N ILE A 105 -6.07 10.70 -12.60
CA ILE A 105 -6.46 11.05 -11.24
C ILE A 105 -7.85 11.66 -11.24
N ASN A 106 -8.66 11.33 -10.24
CA ASN A 106 -10.03 11.84 -10.14
C ASN A 106 -10.09 13.32 -9.72
N SER A 107 -9.05 13.84 -9.06
CA SER A 107 -8.91 15.24 -8.67
C SER A 107 -7.45 15.67 -8.64
N THR A 108 -7.13 16.81 -9.26
CA THR A 108 -5.78 17.41 -9.26
C THR A 108 -5.62 18.51 -8.23
N SER A 109 -6.69 18.89 -7.52
CA SER A 109 -6.65 19.95 -6.52
C SER A 109 -7.86 19.84 -5.60
N GLY A 110 -7.74 20.32 -4.37
CA GLY A 110 -8.85 20.32 -3.42
C GLY A 110 -8.62 21.24 -2.24
N VAL A 111 -9.58 21.21 -1.31
CA VAL A 111 -9.53 21.93 -0.05
C VAL A 111 -9.91 20.96 1.06
N ILE A 112 -9.01 20.77 2.02
CA ILE A 112 -9.29 20.02 3.24
C ILE A 112 -9.83 21.00 4.27
N TYR A 113 -11.15 21.01 4.39
CA TYR A 113 -11.85 21.89 5.31
C TYR A 113 -11.60 21.52 6.78
N THR A 114 -11.70 22.51 7.67
CA THR A 114 -11.51 22.30 9.12
C THR A 114 -12.58 21.41 9.76
N ASP A 115 -13.78 21.33 9.17
CA ASP A 115 -14.88 20.54 9.72
C ASP A 115 -14.78 19.07 9.29
N GLU A 116 -14.33 18.81 8.06
CA GLU A 116 -14.18 17.48 7.46
C GLU A 116 -12.86 16.81 7.83
N LEU A 117 -11.81 17.59 8.11
CA LEU A 117 -10.46 17.17 8.52
C LEU A 117 -9.68 16.29 7.54
N THR A 118 -10.34 15.72 6.53
CA THR A 118 -9.77 14.78 5.57
C THR A 118 -10.35 15.00 4.19
N ASP A 119 -9.54 14.80 3.17
CA ASP A 119 -9.96 14.71 1.76
C ASP A 119 -9.24 13.54 1.09
N SER A 120 -9.80 12.99 0.01
CA SER A 120 -9.23 11.83 -0.67
C SER A 120 -9.30 11.92 -2.18
N PHE A 121 -8.28 11.36 -2.82
CA PHE A 121 -8.21 11.24 -4.27
C PHE A 121 -7.68 9.85 -4.64
N VAL A 122 -7.97 9.43 -5.87
CA VAL A 122 -7.61 8.12 -6.41
C VAL A 122 -6.82 8.32 -7.69
N LEU A 123 -5.64 7.71 -7.76
CA LEU A 123 -4.86 7.55 -8.98
C LEU A 123 -5.12 6.15 -9.54
N THR A 124 -5.60 6.10 -10.77
CA THR A 124 -5.78 4.87 -11.55
C THR A 124 -4.67 4.75 -12.57
N ALA A 125 -3.96 3.63 -12.54
CA ALA A 125 -2.86 3.29 -13.42
C ALA A 125 -3.29 2.16 -14.37
N THR A 126 -3.49 2.47 -15.65
CA THR A 126 -3.93 1.52 -16.67
C THR A 126 -2.75 1.12 -17.56
N PRO A 127 -2.44 -0.18 -17.70
CA PRO A 127 -1.38 -0.64 -18.60
C PRO A 127 -1.75 -0.36 -20.06
N GLN A 128 -0.81 0.15 -20.85
CA GLN A 128 -0.99 0.31 -22.31
C GLN A 128 -0.62 -0.94 -23.11
N ARG A 129 0.04 -1.89 -22.46
CA ARG A 129 0.41 -3.21 -22.98
C ARG A 129 0.39 -4.21 -21.84
N ALA A 130 0.28 -5.49 -22.18
CA ALA A 130 0.58 -6.54 -21.21
C ALA A 130 2.07 -6.46 -20.82
N PHE A 131 2.35 -6.52 -19.52
CA PHE A 131 3.70 -6.57 -19.00
C PHE A 131 4.11 -8.01 -18.72
N ALA A 132 5.37 -8.34 -19.00
CA ALA A 132 5.92 -9.64 -18.65
C ALA A 132 6.29 -9.72 -17.17
N SER A 133 6.25 -10.94 -16.64
CA SER A 133 6.73 -11.27 -15.30
C SER A 133 8.11 -10.66 -15.00
N GLY A 134 8.21 -9.96 -13.87
CA GLY A 134 9.44 -9.29 -13.41
C GLY A 134 9.71 -7.92 -14.04
N GLU A 135 8.93 -7.49 -15.04
CA GLU A 135 8.93 -6.10 -15.46
C GLU A 135 8.40 -5.20 -14.35
N PHE A 136 8.73 -3.91 -14.39
CA PHE A 136 8.18 -2.96 -13.43
C PHE A 136 7.92 -1.61 -14.07
N VAL A 137 6.95 -0.90 -13.52
CA VAL A 137 6.67 0.49 -13.82
C VAL A 137 6.77 1.33 -12.56
N THR A 138 7.06 2.61 -12.74
CA THR A 138 7.08 3.57 -11.64
C THR A 138 6.02 4.65 -11.80
N ILE A 139 5.46 5.06 -10.67
CA ILE A 139 4.55 6.20 -10.52
C ILE A 139 5.14 7.10 -9.43
N ASP A 140 5.46 8.34 -9.80
CA ASP A 140 5.82 9.39 -8.86
C ASP A 140 4.59 10.26 -8.60
N ILE A 141 4.27 10.52 -7.34
CA ILE A 141 3.14 11.38 -6.97
C ILE A 141 3.54 12.38 -5.89
N THR A 142 2.95 13.57 -6.00
CA THR A 142 3.23 14.73 -5.15
C THR A 142 1.92 15.41 -4.79
N ALA A 143 1.73 15.72 -3.52
CA ALA A 143 0.68 16.62 -3.06
C ALA A 143 1.33 17.83 -2.38
N THR A 144 0.96 19.03 -2.82
CA THR A 144 1.50 20.29 -2.31
C THR A 144 0.37 21.16 -1.79
N SER A 145 0.43 21.54 -0.51
CA SER A 145 -0.48 22.55 0.01
C SER A 145 -0.15 23.92 -0.59
N THR A 146 -1.15 24.65 -1.04
CA THR A 146 -1.04 25.97 -1.66
C THR A 146 -1.47 27.10 -0.72
N SER A 147 -2.28 26.79 0.30
CA SER A 147 -2.72 27.74 1.33
C SER A 147 -3.06 27.01 2.64
N PRO A 148 -2.87 27.64 3.82
CA PRO A 148 -2.19 28.93 4.05
C PRO A 148 -0.66 28.84 3.95
N TYR A 149 -0.10 27.63 4.08
CA TYR A 149 1.33 27.37 4.04
C TYR A 149 1.67 26.32 2.99
N THR A 150 2.87 26.42 2.43
CA THR A 150 3.36 25.45 1.45
C THR A 150 4.09 24.29 2.11
N LYS A 151 3.60 23.08 1.86
CA LYS A 151 4.22 21.82 2.27
C LYS A 151 3.98 20.77 1.20
N THR A 152 5.07 20.17 0.74
CA THR A 152 5.04 19.10 -0.26
C THR A 152 5.26 17.74 0.40
N LEU A 153 4.39 16.80 0.07
CA LEU A 153 4.48 15.38 0.40
C LEU A 153 4.63 14.60 -0.90
N SER A 154 5.45 13.56 -0.90
CA SER A 154 5.66 12.75 -2.10
C SER A 154 5.81 11.27 -1.80
N ALA A 155 5.58 10.46 -2.83
CA ALA A 155 5.86 9.03 -2.84
C ALA A 155 6.23 8.56 -4.26
N ARG A 156 7.02 7.50 -4.33
CA ARG A 156 7.30 6.73 -5.54
C ARG A 156 6.79 5.33 -5.36
N TYR A 157 5.96 4.87 -6.28
CA TYR A 157 5.51 3.49 -6.36
C TYR A 157 6.29 2.79 -7.47
N LYS A 158 6.84 1.62 -7.16
CA LYS A 158 7.39 0.69 -8.13
C LYS A 158 6.47 -0.52 -8.16
N LEU A 159 5.64 -0.58 -9.19
CA LEU A 159 4.75 -1.71 -9.45
C LEU A 159 5.56 -2.74 -10.23
N ILE A 160 5.93 -3.83 -9.57
CA ILE A 160 6.60 -4.97 -10.17
C ILE A 160 5.51 -5.95 -10.58
N VAL A 161 5.54 -6.32 -11.85
CA VAL A 161 4.66 -7.32 -12.42
C VAL A 161 5.08 -8.64 -11.81
N GLY A 162 4.20 -9.18 -10.98
CA GLY A 162 4.40 -10.49 -10.38
C GLY A 162 4.66 -11.50 -11.49
N LYS A 163 5.54 -12.48 -11.23
CA LYS A 163 5.38 -13.78 -11.89
C LYS A 163 3.91 -14.17 -11.77
N GLU A 164 3.31 -14.71 -12.85
CA GLU A 164 2.04 -15.44 -12.74
C GLU A 164 1.98 -16.14 -11.37
N GLY A 165 0.96 -15.80 -10.61
CA GLY A 165 0.95 -16.16 -9.21
C GLY A 165 -0.09 -15.41 -8.41
N ILE A 166 0.04 -15.60 -7.10
CA ILE A 166 -0.95 -15.17 -6.13
C ILE A 166 -0.24 -14.39 -5.02
N ASP A 167 -0.79 -13.22 -4.70
CA ASP A 167 -0.28 -12.34 -3.67
C ASP A 167 -1.41 -11.94 -2.70
N TYR A 168 -1.04 -11.33 -1.57
CA TYR A 168 -1.99 -10.88 -0.58
C TYR A 168 -1.54 -9.61 0.15
N GLU A 169 -2.51 -8.89 0.67
CA GLU A 169 -2.31 -7.80 1.62
C GLU A 169 -3.30 -7.88 2.78
N ILE A 170 -2.94 -7.23 3.89
CA ILE A 170 -3.83 -7.00 5.01
C ILE A 170 -4.09 -5.51 5.09
N VAL A 171 -5.36 -5.12 4.97
CA VAL A 171 -5.81 -3.74 5.12
C VAL A 171 -6.51 -3.58 6.46
N ASP A 172 -5.95 -2.74 7.32
CA ASP A 172 -6.44 -2.48 8.68
C ASP A 172 -6.23 -1.01 9.10
N LYS A 173 -6.97 -0.55 10.11
CA LYS A 173 -6.77 0.75 10.76
C LYS A 173 -7.00 0.60 12.27
N ALA A 174 -6.16 1.27 13.07
CA ALA A 174 -6.36 1.35 14.51
C ALA A 174 -7.73 1.99 14.81
N GLY A 175 -8.47 1.40 15.75
CA GLY A 175 -9.85 1.78 16.09
C GLY A 175 -10.93 1.01 15.31
N GLN A 176 -10.61 0.31 14.22
CA GLN A 176 -11.57 -0.56 13.53
C GLN A 176 -11.78 -1.88 14.30
N THR A 177 -12.95 -2.50 14.17
CA THR A 177 -13.27 -3.79 14.79
C THR A 177 -12.86 -4.98 13.93
N TYR A 178 -12.51 -4.75 12.68
CA TYR A 178 -12.14 -5.78 11.72
C TYR A 178 -10.96 -5.33 10.87
N LEU A 179 -10.36 -6.31 10.20
CA LEU A 179 -9.41 -6.12 9.11
C LEU A 179 -9.88 -6.92 7.88
N ASN A 180 -9.36 -6.56 6.71
CA ASN A 180 -9.58 -7.33 5.49
C ASN A 180 -8.25 -7.96 5.05
N PHE A 181 -8.29 -9.25 4.74
CA PHE A 181 -7.27 -9.98 4.02
C PHE A 181 -7.67 -10.01 2.55
N ILE A 182 -6.86 -9.42 1.68
CA ILE A 182 -7.15 -9.29 0.26
C ILE A 182 -6.15 -10.17 -0.49
N ILE A 183 -6.66 -11.11 -1.29
CA ILE A 183 -5.87 -11.99 -2.15
C ILE A 183 -6.07 -11.52 -3.57
N THR A 184 -4.99 -11.39 -4.32
CA THR A 184 -5.02 -11.12 -5.76
C THR A 184 -4.39 -12.30 -6.49
N ASN A 185 -5.19 -12.99 -7.29
CA ASN A 185 -4.73 -14.06 -8.17
C ASN A 185 -4.59 -13.52 -9.59
N SER A 186 -3.39 -13.59 -10.14
CA SER A 186 -3.09 -13.17 -11.51
C SER A 186 -2.97 -14.34 -12.50
N ILE A 187 -3.04 -15.58 -12.01
CA ILE A 187 -3.03 -16.78 -12.85
C ILE A 187 -4.29 -16.77 -13.72
N ASP A 188 -4.12 -17.00 -15.03
CA ASP A 188 -5.17 -16.98 -16.05
C ASP A 188 -5.56 -18.37 -16.55
N SER A 189 -5.16 -19.40 -15.80
CA SER A 189 -5.46 -20.81 -16.07
C SER A 189 -6.06 -21.49 -14.83
N TYR A 190 -6.63 -22.66 -15.07
CA TYR A 190 -7.06 -23.59 -14.04
C TYR A 190 -6.32 -24.91 -14.21
N THR A 191 -5.79 -25.46 -13.12
CA THR A 191 -5.13 -26.77 -13.11
C THR A 191 -6.09 -27.86 -12.66
N CYS A 192 -6.12 -28.97 -13.38
CA CYS A 192 -6.85 -30.18 -13.01
C CYS A 192 -6.22 -30.81 -11.75
N ARG A 193 -6.98 -30.89 -10.66
CA ARG A 193 -6.54 -31.46 -9.38
C ARG A 193 -6.99 -32.90 -9.19
N VAL A 194 -8.06 -33.28 -9.86
CA VAL A 194 -8.63 -34.63 -9.84
C VAL A 194 -8.95 -35.01 -11.28
N ALA A 195 -8.36 -36.10 -11.76
CA ALA A 195 -8.59 -36.56 -13.13
C ALA A 195 -10.09 -36.76 -13.38
N THR A 196 -10.59 -36.14 -14.46
CA THR A 196 -12.01 -36.20 -14.86
C THR A 196 -12.12 -36.18 -16.38
N GLY A 197 -13.01 -37.01 -16.94
CA GLY A 197 -13.23 -37.10 -18.37
C GLY A 197 -11.94 -37.38 -19.15
N SER A 198 -11.51 -36.41 -19.95
CA SER A 198 -10.28 -36.46 -20.75
C SER A 198 -9.08 -35.75 -20.12
N TYR A 199 -9.25 -35.12 -18.95
CA TYR A 199 -8.22 -34.35 -18.27
C TYR A 199 -7.53 -35.18 -17.19
N ASN A 200 -6.20 -35.15 -17.20
CA ASN A 200 -5.34 -35.74 -16.18
C ASN A 200 -4.99 -34.71 -15.12
N VAL A 201 -4.58 -35.18 -13.93
CA VAL A 201 -4.08 -34.29 -12.88
C VAL A 201 -2.85 -33.55 -13.38
N GLY A 202 -2.86 -32.23 -13.25
CA GLY A 202 -1.81 -31.32 -13.74
C GLY A 202 -2.08 -30.72 -15.11
N ASP A 203 -3.14 -31.15 -15.83
CA ASP A 203 -3.53 -30.49 -17.07
C ASP A 203 -4.04 -29.08 -16.78
N GLU A 204 -3.57 -28.10 -17.54
CA GLU A 204 -4.01 -26.71 -17.47
C GLU A 204 -5.03 -26.41 -18.56
N ILE A 205 -6.09 -25.70 -18.20
CA ILE A 205 -7.13 -25.24 -19.11
C ILE A 205 -7.32 -23.73 -19.00
N SER A 206 -7.75 -23.12 -20.11
CA SER A 206 -8.08 -21.69 -20.15
C SER A 206 -9.35 -21.37 -19.35
N ILE A 207 -9.55 -20.08 -19.01
CA ILE A 207 -10.78 -19.60 -18.36
C ILE A 207 -12.03 -19.93 -19.21
N ASP A 208 -11.96 -19.77 -20.53
CA ASP A 208 -13.08 -20.05 -21.42
C ASP A 208 -13.45 -21.54 -21.43
N GLU A 209 -12.43 -22.40 -21.44
CA GLU A 209 -12.61 -23.85 -21.36
C GLU A 209 -13.20 -24.24 -20.00
N TYR A 210 -12.68 -23.73 -18.89
CA TYR A 210 -13.22 -23.94 -17.55
C TYR A 210 -14.69 -23.51 -17.45
N ASN A 211 -15.04 -22.35 -17.99
CA ASN A 211 -16.41 -21.84 -17.99
C ASN A 211 -17.38 -22.66 -18.86
N SER A 212 -16.85 -23.45 -19.80
CA SER A 212 -17.63 -24.38 -20.62
C SER A 212 -17.92 -25.73 -19.94
N LEU A 213 -17.22 -26.05 -18.84
CA LEU A 213 -17.38 -27.28 -18.09
C LEU A 213 -18.68 -27.30 -17.25
N SER A 214 -19.13 -28.51 -16.89
CA SER A 214 -20.22 -28.67 -15.93
C SER A 214 -19.79 -28.25 -14.52
N PRO A 215 -20.70 -27.82 -13.61
CA PRO A 215 -20.34 -27.49 -12.23
C PRO A 215 -19.66 -28.65 -11.46
N ALA A 216 -19.98 -29.90 -11.82
CA ALA A 216 -19.36 -31.07 -11.22
C ALA A 216 -17.91 -31.26 -11.70
N ASP A 217 -17.62 -30.94 -12.97
CA ASP A 217 -16.26 -31.00 -13.51
C ASP A 217 -15.42 -29.82 -13.04
N GLN A 218 -15.99 -28.61 -13.00
CA GLN A 218 -15.34 -27.40 -12.47
C GLN A 218 -14.78 -27.60 -11.07
N ALA A 219 -15.49 -28.35 -10.21
CA ALA A 219 -15.03 -28.65 -8.85
C ALA A 219 -13.69 -29.43 -8.79
N ASN A 220 -13.28 -30.08 -9.88
CA ASN A 220 -12.02 -30.80 -9.99
C ASN A 220 -10.83 -29.91 -10.41
N PHE A 221 -11.10 -28.65 -10.76
CA PHE A 221 -10.10 -27.68 -11.17
C PHE A 221 -9.97 -26.57 -10.12
N ALA A 222 -8.78 -25.95 -10.05
CA ALA A 222 -8.59 -24.71 -9.31
C ALA A 222 -7.48 -23.89 -9.98
N SER A 223 -7.61 -22.57 -9.96
CA SER A 223 -6.52 -21.69 -10.37
C SER A 223 -5.47 -21.60 -9.26
N ALA A 224 -5.91 -21.47 -8.01
CA ALA A 224 -5.04 -21.59 -6.84
C ALA A 224 -5.79 -22.18 -5.64
N VAL A 225 -5.07 -22.88 -4.78
CA VAL A 225 -5.58 -23.40 -3.50
C VAL A 225 -4.91 -22.66 -2.36
N VAL A 226 -5.64 -21.74 -1.73
CA VAL A 226 -5.12 -20.90 -0.66
C VAL A 226 -5.40 -21.52 0.70
N THR A 227 -4.39 -21.50 1.57
CA THR A 227 -4.53 -21.81 2.99
C THR A 227 -4.13 -20.59 3.83
N LEU A 228 -5.04 -20.16 4.69
CA LEU A 228 -4.82 -19.12 5.69
C LEU A 228 -4.77 -19.74 7.06
N SER A 229 -3.70 -19.51 7.82
CA SER A 229 -3.58 -19.93 9.23
C SER A 229 -3.36 -18.73 10.14
N PHE A 230 -4.03 -18.70 11.29
CA PHE A 230 -4.05 -17.53 12.16
C PHE A 230 -4.33 -17.91 13.61
N ALA A 231 -3.98 -17.01 14.54
CA ALA A 231 -4.18 -17.23 15.97
C ALA A 231 -5.55 -16.68 16.44
N PRO A 232 -6.48 -17.54 16.93
CA PRO A 232 -7.77 -17.10 17.45
C PRO A 232 -7.69 -16.17 18.66
N ALA A 233 -6.53 -16.11 19.32
CA ALA A 233 -6.24 -15.18 20.41
C ALA A 233 -6.04 -13.73 19.93
N THR A 234 -5.84 -13.50 18.63
CA THR A 234 -5.56 -12.18 18.05
C THR A 234 -6.70 -11.73 17.15
N ILE A 235 -7.16 -12.63 16.27
CA ILE A 235 -8.19 -12.35 15.26
C ILE A 235 -9.15 -13.54 15.10
N ILE A 236 -10.38 -13.27 14.65
CA ILE A 236 -11.43 -14.27 14.47
C ILE A 236 -11.93 -14.18 13.03
N LEU A 237 -11.96 -15.29 12.30
CA LEU A 237 -12.47 -15.35 10.94
C LEU A 237 -13.97 -15.01 10.91
N ASP A 238 -14.37 -14.13 10.01
CA ASP A 238 -15.78 -13.93 9.67
C ASP A 238 -16.23 -15.09 8.76
N THR A 239 -17.05 -15.99 9.30
CA THR A 239 -17.52 -17.19 8.58
C THR A 239 -18.76 -16.94 7.73
N THR A 240 -19.22 -15.69 7.60
CA THR A 240 -20.43 -15.36 6.80
C THR A 240 -20.15 -15.24 5.30
N ASN A 241 -18.89 -15.31 4.87
CA ASN A 241 -18.52 -15.25 3.46
C ASN A 241 -18.80 -16.59 2.76
N ASP A 242 -19.56 -16.56 1.66
CA ASP A 242 -19.97 -17.75 0.91
C ASP A 242 -18.81 -18.58 0.36
N LEU A 243 -17.67 -17.93 0.06
CA LEU A 243 -16.43 -18.60 -0.34
C LEU A 243 -15.96 -19.63 0.71
N LEU A 244 -16.32 -19.41 1.97
CA LEU A 244 -15.94 -20.25 3.09
C LEU A 244 -16.91 -21.42 3.30
N ASN A 245 -18.06 -21.48 2.61
CA ASN A 245 -19.05 -22.54 2.81
C ASN A 245 -18.48 -23.92 2.46
N ASN A 246 -17.71 -24.01 1.37
CA ASN A 246 -17.08 -25.25 0.90
C ASN A 246 -15.59 -25.35 1.28
N SER A 247 -15.12 -24.50 2.20
CA SER A 247 -13.72 -24.51 2.65
C SER A 247 -13.43 -25.60 3.67
N GLN A 248 -12.22 -26.15 3.61
CA GLN A 248 -11.70 -27.00 4.69
C GLN A 248 -11.26 -26.11 5.85
N LYS A 249 -11.64 -26.47 7.09
CA LYS A 249 -11.34 -25.67 8.28
C LYS A 249 -10.68 -26.53 9.35
N THR A 250 -9.69 -25.96 10.04
CA THR A 250 -9.16 -26.52 11.29
C THR A 250 -9.53 -25.62 12.45
N TYR A 251 -9.56 -26.21 13.65
CA TYR A 251 -10.04 -25.54 14.85
C TYR A 251 -9.01 -25.63 15.97
N THR A 252 -9.04 -24.64 16.86
CA THR A 252 -8.22 -24.63 18.07
C THR A 252 -9.04 -24.10 19.24
N LEU A 253 -8.85 -24.70 20.42
CA LEU A 253 -9.48 -24.27 21.65
C LEU A 253 -8.79 -23.00 22.17
N TYR A 254 -9.59 -21.96 22.40
CA TYR A 254 -9.16 -20.74 23.07
C TYR A 254 -10.21 -20.36 24.11
N ASN A 255 -9.80 -20.29 25.38
CA ASN A 255 -10.69 -20.07 26.53
C ASN A 255 -11.90 -21.03 26.58
N GLY A 256 -11.67 -22.31 26.28
CA GLY A 256 -12.71 -23.35 26.32
C GLY A 256 -13.70 -23.31 25.15
N ILE A 257 -13.55 -22.38 24.20
CA ILE A 257 -14.39 -22.26 23.00
C ILE A 257 -13.55 -22.68 21.79
N SER A 258 -14.15 -23.46 20.89
CA SER A 258 -13.52 -23.88 19.64
C SER A 258 -13.65 -22.78 18.59
N TYR A 259 -12.54 -22.29 18.09
CA TYR A 259 -12.49 -21.29 17.02
C TYR A 259 -11.77 -21.85 15.80
N VAL A 260 -12.18 -21.40 14.60
CA VAL A 260 -11.42 -21.67 13.37
C VAL A 260 -10.02 -21.06 13.53
N SER A 261 -8.99 -21.83 13.20
CA SER A 261 -7.58 -21.39 13.24
C SER A 261 -6.86 -21.56 11.90
N SER A 262 -7.44 -22.32 10.97
CA SER A 262 -7.01 -22.36 9.58
C SER A 262 -8.18 -22.58 8.65
N VAL A 263 -8.10 -22.03 7.43
CA VAL A 263 -9.08 -22.26 6.37
C VAL A 263 -8.38 -22.44 5.03
N THR A 264 -8.85 -23.42 4.24
CA THR A 264 -8.34 -23.73 2.90
C THR A 264 -9.48 -23.70 1.89
N PHE A 265 -9.32 -22.95 0.81
CA PHE A 265 -10.33 -22.71 -0.21
C PHE A 265 -9.70 -22.45 -1.59
N ASN A 266 -10.49 -22.64 -2.64
CA ASN A 266 -10.05 -22.36 -4.01
C ASN A 266 -10.24 -20.86 -4.31
N VAL A 267 -9.33 -20.30 -5.11
CA VAL A 267 -9.40 -18.94 -5.64
C VAL A 267 -9.49 -19.01 -7.16
N ASP A 268 -10.37 -18.19 -7.74
CA ASP A 268 -10.59 -18.14 -9.18
C ASP A 268 -9.43 -17.48 -9.91
N ALA A 269 -9.27 -17.81 -11.19
CA ALA A 269 -8.31 -17.18 -12.08
C ALA A 269 -8.61 -15.67 -12.24
N VAL A 270 -7.57 -14.84 -12.37
CA VAL A 270 -7.67 -13.38 -12.58
C VAL A 270 -8.72 -12.74 -11.66
N SER A 271 -8.55 -12.91 -10.35
CA SER A 271 -9.56 -12.54 -9.37
C SER A 271 -8.99 -11.82 -8.15
N THR A 272 -9.87 -11.06 -7.47
CA THR A 272 -9.57 -10.47 -6.17
C THR A 272 -10.57 -10.98 -5.15
N THR A 273 -10.05 -11.59 -4.08
CA THR A 273 -10.85 -12.18 -3.00
C THR A 273 -10.61 -11.43 -1.70
N LYS A 274 -11.70 -11.04 -1.01
CA LYS A 274 -11.65 -10.36 0.29
C LYS A 274 -12.20 -11.24 1.40
N ILE A 275 -11.41 -11.44 2.45
CA ILE A 275 -11.79 -12.19 3.64
C ILE A 275 -11.69 -11.28 4.86
N ARG A 276 -12.76 -11.22 5.64
CA ARG A 276 -12.82 -10.38 6.85
C ARG A 276 -12.42 -11.16 8.09
N PHE A 277 -11.69 -10.49 8.98
CA PHE A 277 -11.40 -10.99 10.31
C PHE A 277 -11.74 -9.93 11.36
N TYR A 278 -12.39 -10.34 12.46
CA TYR A 278 -12.63 -9.48 13.61
C TYR A 278 -11.40 -9.43 14.52
N LYS A 279 -11.04 -8.23 14.97
CA LYS A 279 -9.89 -8.00 15.85
C LYS A 279 -10.31 -8.15 17.31
N ARG A 280 -9.48 -8.82 18.12
CA ARG A 280 -9.63 -8.79 19.58
C ARG A 280 -9.10 -7.52 20.21
N ASN A 281 -8.05 -6.93 19.62
CA ASN A 281 -7.50 -5.64 20.02
C ASN A 281 -7.78 -4.62 18.91
N VAL A 282 -8.82 -3.79 19.11
CA VAL A 282 -9.23 -2.76 18.14
C VAL A 282 -8.19 -1.66 17.98
N SER A 283 -7.35 -1.43 18.99
CA SER A 283 -6.30 -0.40 18.95
C SER A 283 -5.09 -0.81 18.12
N ALA A 284 -4.95 -2.09 17.77
CA ALA A 284 -3.87 -2.57 16.92
C ALA A 284 -4.14 -2.24 15.44
N ASN A 285 -3.05 -2.00 14.69
CA ASN A 285 -3.05 -1.89 13.23
C ASN A 285 -2.17 -3.00 12.65
N TYR A 286 -2.81 -3.97 12.01
CA TYR A 286 -2.19 -5.16 11.42
C TYR A 286 -1.92 -5.04 9.93
N THR A 287 -1.94 -3.82 9.37
CA THR A 287 -1.72 -3.60 7.94
C THR A 287 -0.39 -4.21 7.48
N TYR A 288 -0.44 -4.99 6.41
CA TYR A 288 0.70 -5.68 5.81
C TYR A 288 0.62 -5.58 4.28
N PRO A 289 1.74 -5.37 3.57
CA PRO A 289 3.11 -5.20 4.08
C PRO A 289 3.46 -3.76 4.47
N ILE A 290 2.52 -2.82 4.32
CA ILE A 290 2.82 -1.38 4.38
C ILE A 290 3.22 -0.90 5.78
N VAL A 291 2.50 -1.33 6.82
CA VAL A 291 2.76 -0.89 8.21
C VAL A 291 3.63 -1.89 8.95
N ASN A 292 3.36 -3.18 8.76
CA ASN A 292 4.06 -4.27 9.44
C ASN A 292 4.86 -5.10 8.42
N PRO A 293 6.13 -5.44 8.70
CA PRO A 293 6.96 -6.25 7.80
C PRO A 293 6.62 -7.75 7.87
N THR A 294 5.91 -8.19 8.90
CA THR A 294 5.49 -9.58 9.09
C THR A 294 3.97 -9.64 9.21
N PRO A 295 3.30 -10.54 8.47
CA PRO A 295 1.85 -10.69 8.53
C PRO A 295 1.44 -11.40 9.83
N ILE A 296 0.24 -11.10 10.34
CA ILE A 296 -0.36 -11.85 11.46
C ILE A 296 -1.16 -13.08 11.02
N ILE A 297 -1.34 -13.24 9.71
CA ILE A 297 -1.98 -14.38 9.06
C ILE A 297 -0.92 -15.04 8.19
N THR A 298 -0.67 -16.33 8.43
CA THR A 298 0.20 -17.13 7.57
C THR A 298 -0.55 -17.48 6.29
N PHE A 299 0.08 -17.20 5.15
CA PHE A 299 -0.46 -17.45 3.82
C PHE A 299 0.37 -18.54 3.12
N SER A 300 -0.31 -19.49 2.48
CA SER A 300 0.27 -20.48 1.59
C SER A 300 -0.65 -20.70 0.41
N ALA A 301 -0.10 -20.87 -0.78
CA ALA A 301 -0.85 -21.21 -1.97
C ALA A 301 -0.13 -22.30 -2.76
N ILE A 302 -0.92 -23.18 -3.39
CA ILE A 302 -0.47 -24.28 -4.26
C ILE A 302 -1.28 -24.19 -5.55
#